data_AF-A0A2J6WSU5-F1
#
_entry.id   AF-A0A2J6WSU5-F1
#
_cell.length_a   1.000
_cell.length_b   1.000
_cell.length_c   1.000
_cell.angle_alpha   90.00
_cell.angle_beta   90.00
_cell.angle_gamma   90.00
#
_symmetry.space_group_name_H-M   'P 1'
#
loop_
_entity.id
_entity.type
_entity.pdbx_description
1 polymer ?
#
loop_
_entity_poly.entity_id
_entity_poly.type
_entity_poly.pdbx_seq_one_letter_code
_entity_poly.pdbx_strand_id
1 'polypeptide(L)'
;METHEEQLATLHRLRERAMQGGGAERIAQQHAHGKLTAHERLALLLDPGSFQEIGALATSITEDDEQRIPGDGTITGFGKINGRRG
;
A
#
# COMPACT_ATOMS: atom_id res chain seq x y z
N MET A 1 16.72 10.21 22.85
CA MET A 1 16.72 9.98 21.39
C MET A 1 16.18 8.58 21.20
N GLU A 2 15.14 8.40 20.37
CA GLU A 2 14.76 7.06 19.93
C GLU A 2 15.98 6.38 19.30
N THR A 3 16.14 5.10 19.62
CA THR A 3 17.19 4.26 19.05
C THR A 3 16.88 3.95 17.59
N HIS A 4 17.91 3.64 16.82
CA HIS A 4 17.75 3.26 15.41
C HIS A 4 16.79 2.08 15.23
N GLU A 5 16.79 1.15 16.19
CA GLU A 5 15.95 -0.05 16.18
C GLU A 5 14.47 0.30 16.38
N GLU A 6 14.15 1.24 17.27
CA GLU A 6 12.79 1.75 17.48
C GLU A 6 12.25 2.49 16.23
N GLN A 7 13.11 3.24 15.54
CA GLN A 7 12.76 3.92 14.29
C GLN A 7 12.43 2.92 13.17
N LEU A 8 13.24 1.87 13.03
CA LEU A 8 12.98 0.79 12.07
C LEU A 8 11.67 0.06 12.39
N ALA A 9 11.43 -0.30 13.65
CA ALA A 9 10.19 -0.95 14.07
C ALA A 9 8.95 -0.08 13.78
N THR A 10 9.07 1.22 13.95
CA THR A 10 8.01 2.18 13.60
C THR A 10 7.77 2.23 12.09
N LEU A 11 8.81 2.29 11.28
CA LEU A 11 8.70 2.25 9.83
C LEU A 11 8.03 0.97 9.32
N HIS A 12 8.38 -0.19 9.90
CA HIS A 12 7.77 -1.48 9.56
C HIS A 12 6.26 -1.48 9.87
N ARG A 13 5.86 -1.03 11.06
CA ARG A 13 4.43 -0.92 11.43
C ARG A 13 3.66 0.01 10.48
N LEU A 14 4.25 1.13 10.08
CA LEU A 14 3.62 2.06 9.14
C LEU A 14 3.41 1.42 7.76
N ARG A 15 4.39 0.66 7.27
CA ARG A 15 4.27 -0.08 6.00
C ARG A 15 3.22 -1.18 6.07
N GLU A 16 3.16 -1.94 7.16
CA GLU A 16 2.13 -2.95 7.36
C GLU A 16 0.72 -2.34 7.35
N ARG A 17 0.55 -1.19 8.01
CA ARG A 17 -0.70 -0.44 7.97
C ARG A 17 -1.05 0.03 6.56
N ALA A 18 -0.08 0.51 5.78
CA ALA A 18 -0.31 0.95 4.41
C ALA A 18 -0.76 -0.21 3.49
N MET A 19 -0.20 -1.41 3.67
CA MET A 19 -0.63 -2.60 2.91
C MET A 19 -2.11 -2.97 3.18
N GLN A 20 -2.64 -2.65 4.36
CA GLN A 20 -4.06 -2.87 4.69
C GLN A 20 -5.00 -1.85 4.03
N GLY A 21 -4.47 -0.76 3.46
CA GLY A 21 -5.23 0.27 2.75
C GLY A 21 -6.45 0.76 3.53
N GLY A 22 -7.64 0.62 2.94
CA GLY A 22 -8.91 1.03 3.52
C GLY A 22 -9.39 0.22 4.75
N GLY A 23 -8.60 -0.76 5.20
CA GLY A 23 -8.87 -1.61 6.37
C GLY A 23 -9.55 -2.94 6.02
N ALA A 24 -9.53 -3.87 6.98
CA ALA A 24 -10.02 -5.24 6.81
C ALA A 24 -11.48 -5.32 6.34
N GLU A 25 -12.34 -4.41 6.81
CA GLU A 25 -13.75 -4.37 6.42
C GLU A 25 -13.91 -4.03 4.93
N ARG A 26 -13.21 -3.00 4.43
CA ARG A 26 -13.27 -2.63 3.01
C ARG A 26 -12.65 -3.69 2.11
N ILE A 27 -11.60 -4.36 2.57
CA ILE A 27 -11.02 -5.52 1.87
C ILE A 27 -12.06 -6.63 1.75
N ALA A 28 -12.70 -7.02 2.86
CA ALA A 28 -13.73 -8.06 2.87
C ALA A 28 -14.91 -7.68 1.96
N GLN A 29 -15.32 -6.42 1.93
CA GLN A 29 -16.35 -5.93 1.00
C GLN A 29 -15.90 -6.09 -0.46
N GLN A 30 -14.67 -5.73 -0.84
CA GLN A 30 -14.19 -5.95 -2.21
C GLN A 30 -14.25 -7.42 -2.60
N HIS A 31 -13.76 -8.31 -1.74
CA HIS A 31 -13.78 -9.75 -1.97
C HIS A 31 -15.20 -10.31 -2.05
N ALA A 32 -16.13 -9.84 -1.21
CA ALA A 32 -17.54 -10.23 -1.27
C ALA A 32 -18.21 -9.85 -2.60
N HIS A 33 -17.74 -8.79 -3.25
CA HIS A 33 -18.18 -8.40 -4.60
C HIS A 33 -17.43 -9.13 -5.73
N GLY A 34 -16.59 -10.14 -5.41
CA GLY A 34 -15.77 -10.86 -6.38
C GLY A 34 -14.63 -10.02 -6.96
N LYS A 35 -14.25 -8.93 -6.30
CA LYS A 35 -13.18 -8.02 -6.75
C LYS A 35 -11.93 -8.23 -5.90
N LEU A 36 -10.79 -8.13 -6.57
CA LEU A 36 -9.49 -8.04 -5.91
C LEU A 36 -9.23 -6.62 -5.43
N THR A 37 -8.47 -6.49 -4.34
CA THR A 37 -7.86 -5.24 -3.88
C THR A 37 -6.84 -4.72 -4.88
N ALA A 38 -6.44 -3.47 -4.76
CA ALA A 38 -5.46 -2.88 -5.67
C ALA A 38 -4.08 -3.56 -5.59
N HIS A 39 -3.61 -3.91 -4.38
CA HIS A 39 -2.37 -4.70 -4.19
C HIS A 39 -2.46 -6.08 -4.83
N GLU A 40 -3.57 -6.79 -4.66
CA GLU A 40 -3.78 -8.12 -5.26
C GLU A 40 -3.78 -8.06 -6.80
N ARG A 41 -4.38 -7.02 -7.40
CA ARG A 41 -4.34 -6.82 -8.86
C ARG A 41 -2.91 -6.62 -9.37
N LEU A 42 -2.11 -5.84 -8.65
CA LEU A 42 -0.69 -5.62 -9.00
C LEU A 42 0.12 -6.91 -8.86
N ALA A 43 -0.12 -7.69 -7.79
CA ALA A 43 0.55 -8.97 -7.57
C ALA A 43 0.23 -10.02 -8.64
N LEU A 44 -0.95 -9.93 -9.27
CA LEU A 44 -1.29 -10.79 -10.43
C LEU A 44 -0.70 -10.30 -11.75
N LEU A 45 -0.54 -8.98 -11.92
CA LEU A 45 -0.09 -8.38 -13.17
C LEU A 45 1.43 -8.42 -13.32
N LEU A 46 2.14 -8.17 -12.22
CA LEU A 46 3.59 -7.96 -12.21
C LEU A 46 4.33 -9.25 -11.86
N ASP A 47 5.57 -9.36 -12.35
CA ASP A 47 6.45 -10.47 -12.00
C ASP A 47 6.67 -10.50 -10.47
N PRO A 48 6.68 -11.68 -9.83
CA PRO A 48 6.82 -11.79 -8.38
C PRO A 48 8.06 -11.06 -7.84
N GLY A 49 7.87 -10.26 -6.79
CA GLY A 49 8.94 -9.48 -6.16
C GLY A 49 9.50 -8.33 -6.99
N SER A 50 8.89 -8.02 -8.13
CA SER A 50 9.35 -6.92 -9.01
C SER A 50 8.75 -5.56 -8.66
N PHE A 51 7.61 -5.52 -7.98
CA PHE A 51 6.91 -4.29 -7.66
C PHE A 51 7.67 -3.46 -6.63
N GLN A 52 7.93 -2.20 -6.96
CA GLN A 52 8.52 -1.21 -6.08
C GLN A 52 7.55 -0.05 -5.92
N GLU A 53 6.87 -0.03 -4.77
CA GLU A 53 5.87 0.98 -4.45
C GLU A 53 6.49 2.34 -4.11
N ILE A 54 5.81 3.40 -4.55
CA ILE A 54 6.16 4.80 -4.29
C ILE A 54 4.96 5.48 -3.63
N GLY A 55 5.21 6.26 -2.58
CA GLY A 55 4.16 7.01 -1.90
C GLY A 55 3.30 6.19 -0.95
N ALA A 56 3.69 4.97 -0.58
CA ALA A 56 2.93 4.09 0.33
C ALA A 56 2.52 4.74 1.66
N LEU A 57 3.32 5.68 2.17
CA LEU A 57 3.09 6.41 3.42
C LEU A 57 2.56 7.83 3.20
N ALA A 58 2.33 8.24 1.94
CA ALA A 58 1.75 9.54 1.64
C ALA A 58 0.31 9.59 2.16
N THR A 59 -0.10 10.75 2.63
CA THR A 59 -1.47 11.03 3.06
C THR A 59 -1.90 12.36 2.49
N SER A 60 -3.22 12.55 2.37
CA SER A 60 -3.81 13.85 2.09
C SER A 60 -3.21 14.97 2.94
N ILE A 61 -3.00 16.13 2.31
CA ILE A 61 -2.55 17.37 2.95
C ILE A 61 -3.72 18.28 3.35
N THR A 62 -4.95 17.89 3.02
CA THR A 62 -6.15 18.66 3.34
C THR A 62 -6.42 18.58 4.85
N GLU A 63 -6.67 19.74 5.46
CA GLU A 63 -6.82 19.85 6.92
C GLU A 63 -8.11 19.18 7.43
N ASP A 64 -9.18 19.21 6.64
CA ASP A 64 -10.51 18.66 6.98
C ASP A 64 -10.67 17.16 6.62
N ASP A 65 -9.59 16.47 6.28
CA ASP A 65 -9.67 15.04 5.97
C ASP A 65 -9.73 14.19 7.25
N GLU A 66 -10.95 13.80 7.62
CA GLU A 66 -11.23 12.95 8.79
C GLU A 66 -10.58 11.56 8.69
N GLN A 67 -10.27 11.07 7.49
CA GLN A 67 -9.72 9.73 7.26
C GLN A 67 -8.40 9.80 6.48
N ARG A 68 -7.32 10.09 7.19
CA ARG A 68 -5.96 9.94 6.64
C ARG A 68 -5.59 8.48 6.44
N ILE A 69 -5.77 8.00 5.21
CA ILE A 69 -5.42 6.64 4.79
C ILE A 69 -4.06 6.69 4.07
N PRO A 70 -3.07 5.86 4.46
CA PRO A 70 -1.80 5.78 3.73
C PRO A 70 -2.01 5.41 2.26
N GLY A 71 -1.27 6.05 1.36
CA GLY A 71 -1.41 5.95 -0.09
C GLY A 71 -2.51 6.83 -0.69
N ASP A 72 -3.29 7.54 0.14
CA ASP A 72 -4.39 8.42 -0.29
C ASP A 72 -5.38 7.75 -1.25
N GLY A 73 -5.65 6.46 -1.00
CA GLY A 73 -6.54 5.64 -1.84
C GLY A 73 -5.94 5.18 -3.17
N THR A 74 -4.66 5.47 -3.43
CA THR A 74 -3.96 5.06 -4.66
C THR A 74 -2.69 4.27 -4.35
N ILE A 75 -2.30 3.38 -5.26
CA ILE A 75 -1.05 2.64 -5.20
C ILE A 75 -0.29 2.96 -6.47
N THR A 76 0.94 3.42 -6.33
CA THR A 76 1.80 3.80 -7.47
C THR A 76 3.17 3.18 -7.32
N GLY A 77 3.87 2.98 -8.43
CA GLY A 77 5.19 2.38 -8.41
C GLY A 77 5.60 1.86 -9.77
N PHE A 78 6.73 1.13 -9.78
CA PHE A 78 7.27 0.49 -10.97
C PHE A 78 7.34 -1.02 -10.75
N GLY A 79 7.33 -1.78 -11.85
CA GLY A 79 7.38 -3.24 -11.78
C GLY A 79 7.95 -3.85 -13.05
N LYS A 80 7.91 -5.18 -13.12
CA LYS A 80 8.23 -5.90 -14.35
C LYS A 80 7.02 -6.69 -14.82
N ILE A 81 6.84 -6.78 -16.13
CA ILE A 81 5.88 -7.69 -16.78
C ILE A 81 6.67 -8.49 -17.80
N ASN A 82 6.75 -9.81 -17.61
CA ASN A 82 7.54 -10.70 -18.47
C ASN A 82 9.00 -10.23 -18.60
N GLY A 83 9.60 -9.81 -17.49
CA GLY A 83 10.97 -9.30 -17.40
C GLY A 83 11.18 -7.87 -17.91
N ARG A 84 10.16 -7.21 -18.48
CA ARG A 84 10.26 -5.85 -19.01
C ARG A 84 9.82 -4.84 -17.97
N ARG A 85 10.66 -3.83 -17.70
CA ARG A 85 10.38 -2.76 -16.74
C ARG A 85 9.30 -1.81 -17.27
N GLY A 86 8.38 -1.42 -16.39
CA GLY A 86 7.32 -0.44 -16.61
C GLY A 86 6.95 0.27 -15.32
#